data_AF-A0A968U6I5-F1
#
_entry.id   AF-A0A968U6I5-F1
#
_cell.length_a   1.000
_cell.length_b   1.000
_cell.length_c   1.000
_cell.angle_alpha   90.00
_cell.angle_beta   90.00
_cell.angle_gamma   90.00
#
_symmetry.space_group_name_H-M   'P 1'
#
loop_
_entity.id
_entity.type
_entity.pdbx_description
1 polymer ?
#
loop_
_entity_poly.entity_id
_entity_poly.type
_entity_poly.pdbx_seq_one_letter_code
_entity_poly.pdbx_strand_id
1 'polypeptide(L)'
;MSGVNLPPKALFLSPDGKIYPDTLICSGMISAGLNGKPCPYAQNGQLPDLVPLDENDPGYSPDKGKPGDLCPPCAKQQLANLGHWQGHGQQTFPEELLPLRLFKCRMWLWLVVPGLHDAELTKLITDN
;
A
#
# COMPACT_ATOMS: atom_id res chain seq x y z
N MET A 1 28.93 4.57 3.28
CA MET A 1 28.20 3.30 3.14
C MET A 1 27.19 3.49 2.03
N SER A 2 27.46 2.92 0.85
CA SER A 2 26.59 3.02 -0.32
C SER A 2 25.30 2.27 -0.03
N GLY A 3 24.30 2.98 0.49
CA GLY A 3 22.97 2.45 0.68
C GLY A 3 22.43 2.06 -0.68
N VAL A 4 22.24 0.76 -0.90
CA VAL A 4 21.53 0.27 -2.08
C VAL A 4 20.18 0.97 -2.06
N ASN A 5 19.93 1.87 -3.01
CA ASN A 5 18.63 2.48 -3.23
C ASN A 5 17.71 1.40 -3.79
N LEU A 6 17.28 0.47 -2.92
CA LEU A 6 16.24 -0.47 -3.24
C LEU A 6 14.97 0.34 -3.54
N PRO A 7 14.24 0.01 -4.61
CA PRO A 7 12.98 0.67 -4.90
C PRO A 7 12.03 0.50 -3.70
N PRO A 8 11.19 1.51 -3.41
CA PRO A 8 10.27 1.43 -2.29
C PRO A 8 9.27 0.31 -2.50
N LYS A 9 8.88 -0.37 -1.41
CA LYS A 9 7.87 -1.44 -1.47
C LYS A 9 6.46 -0.89 -1.64
N ALA A 10 6.24 0.34 -1.19
CA ALA A 10 4.99 1.05 -1.40
C ALA A 10 5.22 2.56 -1.51
N LEU A 11 4.25 3.21 -2.13
CA LEU A 11 4.16 4.65 -2.27
C LEU A 11 2.94 5.13 -1.49
N PHE A 12 3.17 5.97 -0.49
CA PHE A 12 2.13 6.57 0.34
C PHE A 12 1.68 7.90 -0.26
N LEU A 13 0.36 8.10 -0.31
CA LEU A 13 -0.28 9.27 -0.88
C LEU A 13 -0.75 10.17 0.26
N SER A 14 -0.23 11.40 0.30
CA SER A 14 -0.65 12.39 1.28
C SER A 14 -1.80 13.25 0.76
N PRO A 15 -2.58 13.87 1.67
CA PRO A 15 -3.68 14.75 1.29
C PRO A 15 -3.26 15.94 0.40
N ASP A 16 -2.04 16.44 0.57
CA ASP A 16 -1.46 17.53 -0.23
C ASP A 16 -0.93 17.09 -1.61
N GLY A 17 -1.20 15.85 -2.02
CA GLY A 17 -0.83 15.32 -3.34
C GLY A 17 0.62 14.86 -3.46
N LYS A 18 1.39 14.88 -2.36
CA LYS A 18 2.75 14.35 -2.36
C LYS A 18 2.75 12.82 -2.22
N ILE A 19 3.84 12.25 -2.72
CA ILE A 19 4.07 10.80 -2.70
C ILE A 19 5.32 10.54 -1.89
N TYR A 20 5.22 9.65 -0.91
CA TYR A 20 6.33 9.28 -0.04
C TYR A 20 6.63 7.79 -0.18
N PRO A 21 7.92 7.39 -0.30
CA PRO A 21 8.28 5.98 -0.18
C PRO A 21 7.93 5.44 1.21
N ASP A 22 7.64 4.15 1.27
CA ASP A 22 7.36 3.44 2.52
C ASP A 22 8.45 3.62 3.56
N THR A 23 9.73 3.67 3.16
CA THR A 23 10.84 3.91 4.07
C THR A 23 10.72 5.20 4.87
N LEU A 24 10.13 6.27 4.34
CA LEU A 24 9.97 7.52 5.10
C LEU A 24 8.83 7.43 6.12
N ILE A 25 7.73 6.78 5.74
CA ILE A 25 6.53 6.64 6.58
C ILE A 25 6.72 5.54 7.63
N CYS A 26 7.09 4.33 7.21
CA CYS A 26 7.16 3.14 8.03
C CYS A 26 8.30 3.20 9.06
N SER A 27 9.44 3.83 8.74
CA SER A 27 10.52 4.06 9.70
C SER A 27 10.21 5.16 10.73
N GLY A 28 9.20 6.00 10.47
CA GLY A 28 8.94 7.19 11.27
C GLY A 28 9.87 8.36 10.98
N MET A 29 10.59 8.41 9.86
CA MET A 29 11.43 9.57 9.52
C MET A 29 10.61 10.87 9.33
N ILE A 30 9.37 10.77 8.83
CA ILE A 30 8.47 11.94 8.67
C ILE A 30 7.33 11.94 9.71
N SER A 31 7.66 11.61 10.95
CA SER A 31 6.72 11.45 12.07
C SER A 31 5.95 12.70 12.52
N ALA A 32 6.25 13.89 11.99
CA ALA A 32 5.57 15.14 12.39
C ALA A 32 4.05 15.10 12.13
N GLY A 33 3.60 14.37 11.09
CA GLY A 33 2.17 14.18 10.78
C GLY A 33 1.52 12.97 11.45
N LEU A 34 2.28 12.14 12.18
CA LEU A 34 1.85 10.85 12.75
C LEU A 34 1.98 10.79 14.29
N ASN A 35 2.04 11.95 14.96
CA ASN A 35 2.28 12.07 16.40
C ASN A 35 3.56 11.34 16.87
N GLY A 36 4.65 11.44 16.09
CA GLY A 36 5.99 11.05 16.57
C GLY A 36 6.28 9.54 16.60
N LYS A 37 5.33 8.66 16.28
CA LYS A 37 5.49 7.22 16.50
C LYS A 37 5.81 6.48 15.19
N PRO A 38 6.82 5.58 15.20
CA PRO A 38 7.08 4.71 14.06
C PRO A 38 5.87 3.81 13.80
N CYS A 39 5.71 3.37 12.55
CA CYS A 39 4.64 2.45 12.19
C CYS A 39 4.80 1.14 12.98
N PRO A 40 3.83 0.74 13.82
CA PRO A 40 3.97 -0.46 14.66
C PRO A 40 3.91 -1.76 13.85
N TYR A 41 3.58 -1.66 12.56
CA TYR A 41 3.54 -2.78 11.63
C TYR A 41 4.73 -2.80 10.68
N ALA A 42 5.68 -1.86 10.79
CA ALA A 42 6.83 -1.82 9.91
C ALA A 42 7.77 -3.01 10.19
N GLN A 43 8.36 -3.53 9.12
CA GLN A 43 9.45 -4.51 9.19
C GLN A 43 10.73 -3.82 8.72
N ASN A 44 11.72 -3.68 9.60
CA ASN A 44 12.99 -2.98 9.31
C ASN A 44 12.80 -1.57 8.73
N GLY A 45 11.78 -0.84 9.19
CA GLY A 45 11.48 0.52 8.72
C GLY A 45 10.77 0.61 7.36
N GLN A 46 10.34 -0.52 6.80
CA GLN A 46 9.62 -0.64 5.53
C GLN A 46 8.23 -1.25 5.73
N LEU A 47 7.41 -1.20 4.66
CA LEU A 47 6.18 -1.98 4.59
C LEU A 47 6.52 -3.49 4.68
N PRO A 48 5.74 -4.29 5.43
CA PRO A 48 5.83 -5.75 5.35
C PRO A 48 5.62 -6.25 3.92
N ASP A 49 6.18 -7.42 3.62
CA ASP A 49 5.95 -8.09 2.35
C ASP A 49 4.47 -8.43 2.16
N LEU A 50 4.03 -8.44 0.90
CA LEU A 50 2.67 -8.82 0.55
C LEU A 50 2.46 -10.30 0.86
N VAL A 51 1.28 -10.62 1.37
CA VAL A 51 0.86 -11.99 1.61
C VAL A 51 -0.47 -12.23 0.88
N PRO A 52 -0.70 -13.44 0.35
CA PRO A 52 -2.01 -13.80 -0.16
C PRO A 52 -3.02 -13.79 0.99
N LEU A 53 -4.22 -13.28 0.75
CA LEU A 53 -5.32 -13.35 1.71
C LEU A 53 -5.79 -14.81 1.85
N ASP A 54 -5.87 -15.30 3.08
CA ASP A 54 -6.43 -16.61 3.43
C ASP A 54 -7.75 -16.41 4.16
N GLU A 55 -8.83 -17.03 3.68
CA GLU A 55 -10.15 -16.95 4.32
C GLU A 55 -10.21 -17.64 5.69
N ASN A 56 -9.23 -18.49 5.99
CA ASN A 56 -9.12 -19.20 7.26
C ASN A 56 -8.31 -18.41 8.31
N ASP A 57 -7.65 -17.31 7.93
CA ASP A 57 -6.93 -16.44 8.87
C ASP A 57 -7.94 -15.70 9.76
N PRO A 58 -7.84 -15.76 11.11
CA PRO A 58 -8.67 -14.97 12.01
C PRO A 58 -8.65 -13.46 11.74
N GLY A 59 -7.59 -12.94 11.11
CA GLY A 59 -7.43 -11.56 10.69
C GLY A 59 -7.93 -11.24 9.28
N TYR A 60 -8.54 -12.20 8.60
CA TYR A 60 -9.17 -12.00 7.29
C TYR A 60 -10.33 -11.02 7.37
N SER A 61 -10.45 -10.18 6.35
CA SER A 61 -11.62 -9.35 6.13
C SER A 61 -11.85 -9.22 4.63
N PRO A 62 -13.09 -9.37 4.15
CA PRO A 62 -13.41 -9.14 2.73
C PRO A 62 -13.13 -7.70 2.30
N ASP A 63 -13.03 -6.75 3.24
CA ASP A 63 -12.66 -5.36 2.95
C ASP A 63 -11.23 -5.23 2.40
N LYS A 64 -10.37 -6.23 2.62
CA LYS A 64 -8.98 -6.23 2.13
C LYS A 64 -8.83 -6.74 0.70
N GLY A 65 -9.83 -7.44 0.18
CA GLY A 65 -9.77 -8.17 -1.08
C GLY A 65 -10.36 -9.58 -0.96
N LYS A 66 -10.21 -10.37 -2.02
CA LYS A 66 -10.67 -11.76 -2.08
C LYS A 66 -9.58 -12.72 -1.60
N PRO A 67 -9.93 -13.95 -1.18
CA PRO A 67 -8.92 -14.97 -0.90
C PRO A 67 -8.01 -15.19 -2.12
N GLY A 68 -6.70 -15.31 -1.86
CA GLY A 68 -5.64 -15.38 -2.88
C GLY A 68 -5.07 -14.01 -3.31
N ASP A 69 -5.76 -12.89 -3.04
CA ASP A 69 -5.24 -11.57 -3.38
C ASP A 69 -3.97 -11.25 -2.58
N LEU A 70 -2.95 -10.75 -3.25
CA LEU A 70 -1.80 -10.16 -2.56
C LEU A 70 -2.21 -8.86 -1.87
N CYS A 71 -1.94 -8.78 -0.57
CA CYS A 71 -2.30 -7.66 0.28
C CYS A 71 -1.19 -7.37 1.31
N PRO A 72 -0.85 -6.11 1.59
CA PRO A 72 -0.01 -5.80 2.74
C PRO A 72 -0.74 -6.25 4.02
N PRO A 73 -0.14 -7.04 4.92
CA PRO A 73 -0.81 -7.52 6.13
C PRO A 73 -1.23 -6.37 7.07
N CYS A 74 -0.55 -5.23 6.97
CA CYS A 74 -0.88 -4.01 7.69
C CYS A 74 -1.96 -3.14 7.03
N ALA A 75 -2.49 -3.55 5.86
CA ALA A 75 -3.64 -2.93 5.25
C ALA A 75 -4.91 -3.19 6.07
N LYS A 76 -5.77 -2.18 6.16
CA LYS A 76 -7.08 -2.28 6.78
C LYS A 76 -8.14 -2.58 5.73
N GLN A 77 -8.05 -1.94 4.57
CA GLN A 77 -9.06 -1.99 3.51
C GLN A 77 -8.42 -1.70 2.15
N GLN A 78 -8.95 -2.31 1.09
CA GLN A 78 -8.71 -1.96 -0.30
C GLN A 78 -9.81 -1.01 -0.80
N LEU A 79 -9.41 0.07 -1.47
CA LEU A 79 -10.28 1.19 -1.84
C LEU A 79 -10.47 1.28 -3.36
N ALA A 80 -10.54 0.15 -4.08
CA ALA A 80 -10.42 0.07 -5.54
C ALA A 80 -9.02 0.47 -6.07
N ASN A 81 -8.89 0.69 -7.38
CA ASN A 81 -7.69 1.28 -7.96
C ASN A 81 -7.58 2.78 -7.64
N LEU A 82 -6.37 3.33 -7.71
CA LEU A 82 -6.11 4.74 -7.44
C LEU A 82 -6.87 5.68 -8.39
N GLY A 83 -7.01 5.28 -9.67
CA GLY A 83 -7.73 6.04 -10.70
C GLY A 83 -9.18 6.36 -10.34
N HIS A 84 -9.84 5.50 -9.57
CA HIS A 84 -11.19 5.74 -9.04
C HIS A 84 -11.27 7.03 -8.20
N TRP A 85 -10.16 7.47 -7.61
CA TRP A 85 -10.07 8.64 -6.74
C TRP A 85 -9.45 9.87 -7.41
N GLN A 86 -9.12 9.80 -8.71
CA GLN A 86 -8.58 10.93 -9.44
C GLN A 86 -9.58 12.11 -9.44
N GLY A 87 -9.10 13.32 -9.12
CA GLY A 87 -9.93 14.53 -9.06
C GLY A 87 -10.81 14.65 -7.81
N HIS A 88 -10.93 13.59 -7.00
CA HIS A 88 -11.64 13.67 -5.73
C HIS A 88 -10.88 14.59 -4.77
N GLY A 89 -11.57 15.58 -4.18
CA GLY A 89 -10.93 16.55 -3.28
C GLY A 89 -9.82 17.39 -3.94
N GLN A 90 -9.88 17.62 -5.26
CA GLN A 90 -8.87 18.32 -6.06
C GLN A 90 -7.49 17.62 -6.11
N GLN A 91 -7.43 16.34 -5.76
CA GLN A 91 -6.20 15.56 -5.83
C GLN A 91 -5.91 15.14 -7.28
N THR A 92 -4.63 15.23 -7.67
CA THR A 92 -4.14 14.78 -8.98
C THR A 92 -3.00 13.80 -8.73
N PHE A 93 -3.19 12.55 -9.17
CA PHE A 93 -2.18 11.51 -9.07
C PHE A 93 -1.47 11.29 -10.42
N PRO A 94 -0.21 10.82 -10.41
CA PRO A 94 0.52 10.44 -11.62
C PRO A 94 -0.19 9.31 -12.38
N GLU A 95 -0.20 9.41 -13.72
CA GLU A 95 -0.91 8.47 -14.61
C GLU A 95 -0.46 7.02 -14.42
N GLU A 96 0.83 6.80 -14.19
CA GLU A 96 1.43 5.49 -13.97
C GLU A 96 0.95 4.79 -12.69
N LEU A 97 0.41 5.54 -11.73
CA LEU A 97 -0.08 5.00 -10.47
C LEU A 97 -1.59 4.73 -10.48
N LEU A 98 -2.34 5.36 -11.40
CA LEU A 98 -3.79 5.22 -11.50
C LEU A 98 -4.28 3.76 -11.58
N PRO A 99 -3.63 2.82 -12.30
CA PRO A 99 -4.13 1.44 -12.38
C PRO A 99 -3.80 0.59 -11.14
N LEU A 100 -3.00 1.10 -10.19
CA LEU A 100 -2.56 0.34 -9.03
C LEU A 100 -3.67 0.24 -7.97
N ARG A 101 -3.67 -0.86 -7.23
CA ARG A 101 -4.58 -1.06 -6.09
C ARG A 101 -4.26 -0.05 -4.99
N LEU A 102 -5.29 0.69 -4.58
CA LEU A 102 -5.22 1.60 -3.46
C LEU A 102 -5.61 0.88 -2.17
N PHE A 103 -4.74 0.98 -1.17
CA PHE A 103 -5.00 0.47 0.17
C PHE A 103 -5.03 1.61 1.18
N LYS A 104 -5.81 1.40 2.24
CA LYS A 104 -5.75 2.17 3.48
C LYS A 104 -5.05 1.34 4.53
N CYS A 105 -3.90 1.79 5.04
CA CYS A 105 -3.22 1.07 6.11
C CYS A 105 -3.88 1.29 7.49
N ARG A 106 -3.43 0.53 8.50
CA ARG A 106 -3.89 0.68 9.89
C ARG A 106 -3.54 2.02 10.55
N MET A 107 -2.64 2.81 9.94
CA MET A 107 -2.38 4.20 10.32
C MET A 107 -3.26 5.21 9.57
N TRP A 108 -4.29 4.73 8.86
CA TRP A 108 -5.24 5.52 8.08
C TRP A 108 -4.67 6.25 6.86
N LEU A 109 -3.40 6.00 6.51
CA LEU A 109 -2.76 6.53 5.32
C LEU A 109 -3.12 5.70 4.09
N TRP A 110 -3.14 6.37 2.94
CA TRP A 110 -3.32 5.76 1.63
C TRP A 110 -1.99 5.33 1.06
N LEU A 111 -1.95 4.15 0.43
CA LEU A 111 -0.78 3.64 -0.25
C LEU A 111 -1.14 2.81 -1.48
N VAL A 112 -0.24 2.81 -2.45
CA VAL A 112 -0.21 1.87 -3.56
C VAL A 112 1.08 1.05 -3.50
N VAL A 113 1.04 -0.17 -4.04
CA VAL A 113 2.22 -1.03 -4.17
C VAL A 113 2.61 -1.07 -5.65
N PRO A 114 3.83 -0.63 -6.03
CA PRO A 114 4.27 -0.70 -7.41
C PRO A 114 4.12 -2.10 -8.01
N GLY A 115 3.50 -2.20 -9.18
CA GLY A 115 3.25 -3.46 -9.88
C GLY A 115 2.03 -4.26 -9.39
N LEU A 116 1.33 -3.81 -8.33
CA LEU A 116 0.11 -4.46 -7.87
C LEU A 116 -1.13 -3.79 -8.48
N HIS A 117 -1.59 -4.32 -9.62
CA HIS A 117 -2.76 -3.81 -10.34
C HIS A 117 -4.07 -4.38 -9.82
N ASP A 118 -5.14 -3.60 -9.96
CA ASP A 118 -6.50 -4.04 -9.57
C ASP A 118 -7.12 -4.99 -10.59
N ALA A 119 -6.68 -4.92 -11.86
CA ALA A 119 -7.19 -5.72 -12.96
C ALA A 119 -6.51 -7.09 -13.13
N GLU A 120 -5.38 -7.36 -12.44
CA GLU A 120 -4.59 -8.59 -12.62
C GLU A 120 -4.90 -9.66 -11.56
N LEU A 121 -6.18 -10.02 -11.42
CA LEU A 121 -6.62 -10.98 -10.41
C LEU A 121 -6.75 -12.43 -10.92
N THR A 122 -6.28 -12.76 -12.14
CA THR A 122 -6.52 -14.09 -12.73
C THR A 122 -5.37 -14.65 -13.60
N LYS A 123 -4.22 -13.96 -13.75
CA LYS A 123 -3.14 -14.44 -14.62
C LYS A 123 -1.96 -15.10 -13.92
N LEU A 124 -1.84 -15.01 -12.59
CA LEU A 124 -0.71 -15.59 -11.85
C LEU A 124 -0.95 -17.02 -11.34
N ILE A 125 -2.14 -17.60 -11.55
CA ILE A 125 -2.48 -18.97 -11.08
C ILE A 125 -2.42 -20.01 -12.23
N THR A 126 -2.22 -19.61 -13.49
CA THR A 126 -2.33 -20.55 -14.63
C THR A 126 -1.01 -20.97 -15.28
N ASP A 127 0.13 -20.77 -14.64
CA ASP A 127 1.41 -21.33 -15.09
C ASP A 127 2.10 -22.09 -13.93
N ASN A 128 1.60 -23.29 -13.63
CA ASN A 128 2.36 -24.42 -13.06
C ASN A 128 1.63 -25.74 -13.31
#